data_AF-A0A8J2II16-F1
#
_entry.id   AF-A0A8J2II16-F1
#
_cell.length_a   1.000
_cell.length_b   1.000
_cell.length_c   1.000
_cell.angle_alpha   90.00
_cell.angle_beta   90.00
_cell.angle_gamma   90.00
#
_symmetry.space_group_name_H-M   'P 1'
#
loop_
_entity.id
_entity.type
_entity.pdbx_description
1 polymer ?
#
loop_
_entity_poly.entity_id
_entity_poly.type
_entity_poly.pdbx_seq_one_letter_code
_entity_poly.pdbx_strand_id
1 'polypeptide(L)'
;MDTTSNHPHGTTPLAITDSLSSGSRPLTQNNASSMCLEELPYDVRHSILSSVPTIADLLAFVAGTWTYDTLEDMRQFISSYHSRILSPIGPNSVLPNKTDIVSIVAFHCTVVMPLVSRFMEWTQGHFEGLSLSDGLSHTEMKRILRGFYIYQLFCKVFCVNGRPILTTQPYVSADEKLEWFLSIYEPWETEEILCIHDFVDDKYHRVLDDTLWDAARIDPRLSPAIDMVTFARHPQVYKTGLGSLGLTVLLSMFNAADHKTLVNLVWQHIEQAWGPWVEEAVSTQCQARRRNRVFSARDRAEVERAPIPFTGDSEDSPPLAWVTIWKGTRSNRFGQWIPPSFREWGYVMWDSGRMITAGGIAALEEKWVEACIVPNSDFFVDPRDRV
;
A
#
# COMPACT_ATOMS: atom_id res chain seq x y z
N MET A 1 45.61 -56.98 -21.99
CA MET A 1 45.48 -57.15 -23.45
C MET A 1 44.49 -56.09 -23.89
N ASP A 2 44.88 -54.81 -24.04
CA ASP A 2 45.96 -54.26 -24.90
C ASP A 2 45.66 -54.62 -26.37
N THR A 3 45.61 -53.71 -27.34
CA THR A 3 46.30 -52.41 -27.56
C THR A 3 45.35 -51.43 -28.30
N THR A 4 45.27 -50.11 -28.06
CA THR A 4 46.20 -48.98 -28.39
C THR A 4 46.63 -48.84 -29.86
N SER A 5 46.96 -47.59 -30.27
CA SER A 5 47.61 -47.14 -31.54
C SER A 5 46.67 -46.77 -32.71
N ASN A 6 46.88 -45.71 -33.52
CA ASN A 6 47.59 -44.41 -33.38
C ASN A 6 47.22 -43.46 -34.55
N HIS A 7 47.39 -42.14 -34.36
CA HIS A 7 47.58 -41.12 -35.41
C HIS A 7 48.95 -41.32 -36.14
N PRO A 8 49.29 -40.72 -37.33
CA PRO A 8 49.32 -39.25 -37.52
C PRO A 8 49.37 -38.67 -38.98
N HIS A 9 49.58 -37.33 -39.08
CA HIS A 9 50.13 -36.46 -40.17
C HIS A 9 49.73 -36.70 -41.66
N GLY A 10 49.43 -35.73 -42.54
CA GLY A 10 49.43 -34.24 -42.57
C GLY A 10 48.81 -33.78 -43.93
N THR A 11 49.00 -32.60 -44.56
CA THR A 11 49.78 -31.36 -44.30
C THR A 11 49.16 -30.17 -45.09
N THR A 12 49.58 -28.93 -44.79
CA THR A 12 49.29 -27.57 -45.34
C THR A 12 49.90 -27.28 -46.75
N PRO A 13 49.88 -26.04 -47.36
CA PRO A 13 49.36 -24.70 -46.94
C PRO A 13 48.63 -23.84 -48.03
N LEU A 14 48.12 -22.67 -47.61
CA LEU A 14 48.18 -21.29 -48.22
C LEU A 14 46.86 -20.52 -47.95
N ALA A 15 46.81 -19.19 -47.77
CA ALA A 15 47.66 -18.17 -47.13
C ALA A 15 46.87 -16.84 -47.12
N ILE A 16 47.20 -15.90 -46.22
CA ILE A 16 46.91 -14.44 -46.17
C ILE A 16 47.10 -14.05 -44.68
N THR A 17 48.30 -13.66 -44.26
CA THR A 17 48.87 -12.29 -44.25
C THR A 17 48.09 -11.30 -43.35
N ASP A 18 48.73 -11.03 -42.21
CA ASP A 18 48.98 -9.70 -41.62
C ASP A 18 47.83 -8.97 -40.90
N SER A 19 48.04 -8.26 -39.78
CA SER A 19 49.25 -8.11 -38.93
C SER A 19 48.84 -7.60 -37.53
N LEU A 20 49.65 -7.86 -36.51
CA LEU A 20 49.48 -7.27 -35.16
C LEU A 20 50.21 -5.92 -35.09
N SER A 21 49.53 -4.85 -34.69
CA SER A 21 50.20 -3.73 -34.01
C SER A 21 49.28 -2.93 -33.08
N SER A 22 49.57 -3.06 -31.79
CA SER A 22 49.44 -2.07 -30.71
C SER A 22 49.08 -0.63 -31.13
N GLY A 23 47.95 -0.12 -30.59
CA GLY A 23 47.50 1.25 -30.81
C GLY A 23 46.55 1.77 -29.74
N SER A 24 46.94 1.72 -28.46
CA SER A 24 46.12 2.17 -27.33
C SER A 24 45.78 3.67 -27.40
N ARG A 25 44.50 4.00 -27.67
CA ARG A 25 43.88 5.27 -27.26
C ARG A 25 42.47 4.99 -26.72
N PRO A 26 42.04 5.68 -25.65
CA PRO A 26 40.73 5.45 -25.08
C PRO A 26 39.66 6.04 -25.99
N LEU A 27 38.68 5.23 -26.38
CA LEU A 27 37.41 5.75 -26.86
C LEU A 27 36.73 6.45 -25.68
N THR A 28 36.50 7.75 -25.86
CA THR A 28 35.87 8.64 -24.88
C THR A 28 34.56 8.06 -24.37
N GLN A 29 34.32 8.19 -23.06
CA GLN A 29 32.99 7.99 -22.48
C GLN A 29 31.98 8.84 -23.27
N ASN A 30 31.16 8.19 -24.08
CA ASN A 30 29.95 8.84 -24.59
C ASN A 30 29.05 9.07 -23.38
N ASN A 31 28.75 10.35 -23.14
CA ASN A 31 27.91 10.79 -22.04
C ASN A 31 26.61 9.99 -22.04
N ALA A 32 26.44 9.12 -21.05
CA ALA A 32 25.13 8.62 -20.69
C ALA A 32 24.37 9.79 -20.10
N SER A 33 23.63 10.53 -20.94
CA SER A 33 22.84 11.68 -20.50
C SER A 33 21.98 11.26 -19.32
N SER A 34 22.18 11.94 -18.20
CA SER A 34 21.35 11.81 -17.01
C SER A 34 19.95 12.24 -17.38
N MET A 35 19.06 11.26 -17.64
CA MET A 35 17.63 11.56 -17.72
C MET A 35 17.17 12.01 -16.36
N CYS A 36 17.17 13.32 -16.15
CA CYS A 36 16.58 13.94 -14.99
C CYS A 36 15.06 13.90 -15.14
N LEU A 37 14.34 14.11 -14.04
CA LEU A 37 12.88 14.01 -14.00
C LEU A 37 12.22 15.05 -14.93
N GLU A 38 12.94 16.15 -15.17
CA GLU A 38 12.69 17.24 -16.11
C GLU A 38 12.62 16.80 -17.58
N GLU A 39 13.26 15.69 -17.97
CA GLU A 39 13.28 15.19 -19.36
C GLU A 39 12.06 14.32 -19.71
N LEU A 40 11.20 13.99 -18.73
CA LEU A 40 9.94 13.29 -18.98
C LEU A 40 8.93 14.20 -19.72
N PRO A 41 8.03 13.63 -20.56
CA PRO A 41 6.90 14.37 -21.12
C PRO A 41 6.12 15.07 -20.01
N TYR A 42 5.68 16.31 -20.27
CA TYR A 42 5.06 17.17 -19.25
C TYR A 42 3.95 16.46 -18.48
N ASP A 43 3.06 15.75 -19.17
CA ASP A 43 1.90 15.08 -18.56
C ASP A 43 2.32 13.94 -17.62
N VAL A 44 3.34 13.16 -18.00
CA VAL A 44 3.90 12.07 -17.16
C VAL A 44 4.64 12.65 -15.95
N ARG A 45 5.43 13.69 -16.18
CA ARG A 45 6.20 14.40 -15.14
C ARG A 45 5.27 15.06 -14.12
N HIS A 46 4.27 15.78 -14.60
CA HIS A 46 3.26 16.46 -13.81
C HIS A 46 2.40 15.45 -13.07
N SER A 47 1.96 14.37 -13.73
CA SER A 47 1.24 13.28 -13.07
C SER A 47 2.08 12.75 -11.90
N ILE A 48 3.30 12.26 -12.12
CA ILE A 48 4.11 11.65 -11.04
C ILE A 48 4.43 12.64 -9.91
N LEU A 49 4.77 13.89 -10.21
CA LEU A 49 5.07 14.90 -9.18
C LEU A 49 3.84 15.40 -8.41
N SER A 50 2.64 15.30 -8.97
CA SER A 50 1.39 15.57 -8.23
C SER A 50 0.79 14.33 -7.57
N SER A 51 1.14 13.13 -8.07
CA SER A 51 0.56 11.85 -7.67
C SER A 51 1.11 11.27 -6.38
N VAL A 52 2.31 11.70 -5.94
CA VAL A 52 2.96 11.10 -4.78
C VAL A 52 3.10 12.14 -3.68
N PRO A 53 2.75 11.83 -2.41
CA PRO A 53 2.58 12.86 -1.37
C PRO A 53 3.84 13.69 -1.18
N THR A 54 5.00 13.03 -1.21
CA THR A 54 6.32 13.64 -1.22
C THR A 54 7.29 12.87 -2.14
N ILE A 55 8.36 13.53 -2.57
CA ILE A 55 9.51 12.86 -3.21
C ILE A 55 10.18 11.87 -2.22
N ALA A 56 9.99 12.03 -0.91
CA ALA A 56 10.48 11.07 0.08
C ALA A 56 9.77 9.72 0.00
N ASP A 57 8.47 9.69 -0.33
CA ASP A 57 7.71 8.46 -0.54
C ASP A 57 8.16 7.73 -1.82
N LEU A 58 8.43 8.48 -2.89
CA LEU A 58 9.04 7.95 -4.12
C LEU A 58 10.40 7.31 -3.84
N LEU A 59 11.26 8.01 -3.09
CA LEU A 59 12.58 7.52 -2.72
C LEU A 59 12.52 6.30 -1.79
N ALA A 60 11.57 6.27 -0.85
CA ALA A 60 11.32 5.12 0.02
C ALA A 60 10.79 3.92 -0.76
N PHE A 61 9.86 4.15 -1.69
CA PHE A 61 9.29 3.13 -2.57
C PHE A 61 10.37 2.48 -3.46
N VAL A 62 11.26 3.28 -4.04
CA VAL A 62 12.42 2.83 -4.84
C VAL A 62 13.42 2.08 -3.99
N ALA A 63 13.82 2.64 -2.85
CA ALA A 63 14.79 2.02 -1.96
C ALA A 63 14.28 0.66 -1.46
N GLY A 64 12.97 0.49 -1.32
CA GLY A 64 12.28 -0.71 -0.83
C GLY A 64 12.39 -1.99 -1.68
N THR A 65 13.57 -2.33 -2.19
CA THR A 65 13.98 -3.71 -2.49
C THR A 65 14.65 -4.39 -1.28
N TRP A 66 14.63 -3.76 -0.10
CA TRP A 66 15.19 -4.30 1.13
C TRP A 66 14.32 -5.44 1.69
N THR A 67 14.87 -6.65 1.67
CA THR A 67 14.48 -7.67 2.64
C THR A 67 15.17 -7.33 3.96
N TYR A 68 14.48 -6.67 4.91
CA TYR A 68 15.06 -6.31 6.22
C TYR A 68 15.49 -7.57 6.98
N ASP A 69 16.78 -7.74 7.24
CA ASP A 69 17.31 -8.94 7.89
C ASP A 69 17.17 -8.89 9.43
N THR A 70 16.96 -7.70 10.01
CA THR A 70 16.71 -7.51 11.44
C THR A 70 15.58 -6.50 11.73
N LEU A 71 15.06 -6.54 12.97
CA LEU A 71 14.19 -5.48 13.51
C LEU A 71 14.84 -4.09 13.44
N GLU A 72 16.17 -4.01 13.60
CA GLU A 72 16.88 -2.75 13.69
C GLU A 72 16.99 -2.08 12.33
N ASP A 73 17.21 -2.84 11.25
CA ASP A 73 17.21 -2.31 9.88
C ASP A 73 15.84 -1.71 9.52
N MET A 74 14.75 -2.38 9.93
CA MET A 74 13.39 -1.89 9.74
C MET A 74 13.13 -0.61 10.54
N ARG A 75 13.52 -0.57 11.82
CA ARG A 75 13.40 0.63 12.67
C ARG A 75 14.24 1.79 12.14
N GLN A 76 15.44 1.54 11.64
CA GLN A 76 16.32 2.54 11.06
C GLN A 76 15.73 3.09 9.74
N PHE A 77 15.18 2.23 8.89
CA PHE A 77 14.46 2.65 7.69
C PHE A 77 13.26 3.53 8.03
N ILE A 78 12.38 3.08 8.93
CA ILE A 78 11.20 3.84 9.33
C ILE A 78 11.60 5.18 9.96
N SER A 79 12.63 5.21 10.80
CA SER A 79 13.15 6.44 11.40
C SER A 79 13.71 7.40 10.34
N SER A 80 14.43 6.89 9.34
CA SER A 80 14.92 7.69 8.21
C SER A 80 13.76 8.23 7.35
N TYR A 81 12.75 7.39 7.09
CA TYR A 81 11.55 7.76 6.33
C TYR A 81 10.75 8.86 7.04
N HIS A 82 10.44 8.67 8.33
CA HIS A 82 9.79 9.66 9.18
C HIS A 82 10.57 10.98 9.23
N SER A 83 11.91 10.93 9.30
CA SER A 83 12.75 12.13 9.24
C SER A 83 12.61 12.90 7.92
N ARG A 84 12.38 12.21 6.79
CA ARG A 84 12.16 12.82 5.47
C ARG A 84 10.74 13.33 5.25
N ILE A 85 9.74 12.78 5.95
CA ILE A 85 8.38 13.36 5.99
C ILE A 85 8.44 14.69 6.76
N LEU A 86 9.05 14.68 7.95
CA LEU A 86 9.10 15.86 8.83
C LEU A 86 10.07 16.95 8.36
N SER A 87 11.10 16.60 7.59
CA SER A 87 12.05 17.55 7.02
C SER A 87 11.94 17.52 5.49
N PRO A 88 11.35 18.56 4.84
CA PRO A 88 11.37 18.69 3.40
C PRO A 88 12.78 18.51 2.85
N ILE A 89 12.87 17.86 1.70
CA ILE A 89 14.14 17.49 1.06
C ILE A 89 15.11 18.69 1.01
N GLY A 90 16.17 18.59 1.80
CA GLY A 90 17.27 19.53 1.75
C GLY A 90 18.10 19.34 0.47
N PRO A 91 18.88 20.36 0.05
CA PRO A 91 19.62 20.35 -1.22
C PRO A 91 20.69 19.24 -1.36
N ASN A 92 20.94 18.47 -0.29
CA ASN A 92 21.88 17.34 -0.26
C ASN A 92 21.19 15.97 -0.37
N SER A 93 19.88 15.89 -0.65
CA SER A 93 19.21 14.60 -0.87
C SER A 93 19.76 13.89 -2.11
N VAL A 94 20.01 12.58 -2.00
CA VAL A 94 20.26 11.75 -3.19
C VAL A 94 18.97 11.67 -4.00
N LEU A 95 18.96 12.32 -5.17
CA LEU A 95 17.89 12.20 -6.17
C LEU A 95 17.79 10.75 -6.68
N PRO A 96 16.59 10.27 -7.06
CA PRO A 96 16.44 8.94 -7.61
C PRO A 96 17.20 8.83 -8.93
N ASN A 97 17.87 7.70 -9.17
CA ASN A 97 18.59 7.48 -10.42
C ASN A 97 17.63 7.17 -11.59
N LYS A 98 18.14 7.11 -12.81
CA LYS A 98 17.30 6.85 -14.01
C LYS A 98 16.46 5.57 -13.91
N THR A 99 17.03 4.48 -13.41
CA THR A 99 16.35 3.18 -13.25
C THR A 99 15.24 3.27 -12.22
N ASP A 100 15.48 4.01 -11.14
CA ASP A 100 14.52 4.28 -10.07
C ASP A 100 13.29 5.02 -10.62
N ILE A 101 13.52 6.11 -11.36
CA ILE A 101 12.47 6.91 -12.00
C ILE A 101 11.66 6.05 -12.97
N VAL A 102 12.32 5.29 -13.84
CA VAL A 102 11.64 4.38 -14.79
C VAL A 102 10.78 3.34 -14.06
N SER A 103 11.26 2.81 -12.93
CA SER A 103 10.52 1.83 -12.12
C SER A 103 9.30 2.45 -11.43
N ILE A 104 9.41 3.68 -10.92
CA ILE A 104 8.28 4.48 -10.42
C ILE A 104 7.24 4.70 -11.52
N VAL A 105 7.67 5.20 -12.68
CA VAL A 105 6.79 5.50 -13.83
C VAL A 105 6.03 4.24 -14.25
N ALA A 106 6.75 3.12 -14.38
CA ALA A 106 6.16 1.83 -14.74
C ALA A 106 5.12 1.39 -13.71
N PHE A 107 5.42 1.44 -12.41
CA PHE A 107 4.48 1.05 -11.36
C PHE A 107 3.26 1.96 -11.30
N HIS A 108 3.44 3.28 -11.40
CA HIS A 108 2.35 4.27 -11.46
C HIS A 108 1.39 3.96 -12.60
N CYS A 109 1.92 3.91 -13.83
CA CYS A 109 1.11 3.79 -15.04
C CYS A 109 0.52 2.38 -15.23
N THR A 110 1.22 1.31 -14.83
CA THR A 110 0.79 -0.08 -15.10
C THR A 110 0.14 -0.78 -13.91
N VAL A 111 0.30 -0.28 -12.67
CA VAL A 111 -0.32 -0.86 -11.47
C VAL A 111 -1.27 0.11 -10.78
N VAL A 112 -0.80 1.30 -10.38
CA VAL A 112 -1.60 2.21 -9.55
C VAL A 112 -2.79 2.79 -10.33
N MET A 113 -2.57 3.40 -11.50
CA MET A 113 -3.67 4.04 -12.25
C MET A 113 -4.80 3.08 -12.69
N PRO A 114 -4.52 1.83 -13.11
CA PRO A 114 -5.57 0.83 -13.31
C PRO A 114 -6.36 0.52 -12.03
N LEU A 115 -5.69 0.43 -10.87
CA LEU A 115 -6.35 0.19 -9.59
C LEU A 115 -7.15 1.39 -9.07
N VAL A 116 -6.73 2.64 -9.36
CA VAL A 116 -7.55 3.84 -9.11
C VAL A 116 -8.90 3.74 -9.82
N SER A 117 -8.91 3.29 -11.08
CA SER A 117 -10.16 3.09 -11.83
C SER A 117 -11.05 2.01 -11.18
N ARG A 118 -10.46 0.90 -10.73
CA ARG A 118 -11.19 -0.16 -10.00
C ARG A 118 -11.72 0.30 -8.64
N PHE A 119 -10.98 1.13 -7.93
CA PHE A 119 -11.39 1.71 -6.65
C PHE A 119 -12.54 2.71 -6.83
N MET A 120 -12.54 3.48 -7.92
CA MET A 120 -13.66 4.34 -8.30
C MET A 120 -14.93 3.51 -8.60
N GLU A 121 -14.82 2.46 -9.43
CA GLU A 121 -15.93 1.53 -9.70
C GLU A 121 -16.49 0.92 -8.40
N TRP A 122 -15.60 0.50 -7.50
CA TRP A 122 -15.95 -0.13 -6.22
C TRP A 122 -16.63 0.84 -5.25
N THR A 123 -16.07 2.04 -5.04
CA THR A 123 -16.64 3.05 -4.12
C THR A 123 -17.99 3.56 -4.60
N GLN A 124 -18.17 3.77 -5.92
CA GLN A 124 -19.47 4.13 -6.50
C GLN A 124 -20.52 3.03 -6.27
N GLY A 125 -20.12 1.75 -6.32
CA GLY A 125 -21.00 0.62 -6.02
C GLY A 125 -21.49 0.55 -4.56
N HIS A 126 -20.80 1.20 -3.61
CA HIS A 126 -21.19 1.23 -2.19
C HIS A 126 -21.93 2.51 -1.77
N PHE A 127 -22.00 3.52 -2.64
CA PHE A 127 -22.82 4.71 -2.41
C PHE A 127 -23.29 5.33 -3.74
N GLU A 128 -24.49 4.96 -4.18
CA GLU A 128 -25.09 5.34 -5.48
C GLU A 128 -25.14 6.85 -5.74
N GLY A 129 -25.15 7.67 -4.69
CA GLY A 129 -25.08 9.14 -4.79
C GLY A 129 -23.77 9.68 -5.36
N LEU A 130 -22.67 8.91 -5.32
CA LEU A 130 -21.39 9.29 -5.91
C LEU A 130 -21.46 9.22 -7.43
N SER A 131 -21.79 10.33 -8.09
CA SER A 131 -21.44 10.47 -9.50
C SER A 131 -19.92 10.63 -9.62
N LEU A 132 -19.27 9.71 -10.34
CA LEU A 132 -17.86 9.79 -10.74
C LEU A 132 -17.69 10.11 -12.23
N SER A 133 -18.78 10.45 -12.94
CA SER A 133 -18.78 10.76 -14.39
C SER A 133 -17.87 11.91 -14.78
N ASP A 134 -17.72 12.89 -13.88
CA ASP A 134 -17.09 14.17 -14.16
C ASP A 134 -15.56 14.12 -13.97
N GLY A 135 -15.02 12.92 -13.71
CA GLY A 135 -13.63 12.68 -13.34
C GLY A 135 -13.34 13.00 -11.87
N LEU A 136 -12.08 12.80 -11.49
CA LEU A 136 -11.56 13.17 -10.18
C LEU A 136 -11.01 14.60 -10.20
N SER A 137 -11.20 15.34 -9.12
CA SER A 137 -10.46 16.57 -8.88
C SER A 137 -8.97 16.28 -8.65
N HIS A 138 -8.14 17.32 -8.67
CA HIS A 138 -6.72 17.21 -8.30
C HIS A 138 -6.54 16.68 -6.87
N THR A 139 -7.33 17.19 -5.93
CA THR A 139 -7.26 16.85 -4.52
C THR A 139 -7.76 15.43 -4.28
N GLU A 140 -8.87 15.02 -4.90
CA GLU A 140 -9.40 13.65 -4.80
C GLU A 140 -8.42 12.62 -5.37
N MET A 141 -7.86 12.89 -6.55
CA MET A 141 -6.83 12.07 -7.17
C MET A 141 -5.62 11.90 -6.23
N LYS A 142 -5.15 12.99 -5.61
CA LYS A 142 -4.01 12.94 -4.70
C LYS A 142 -4.30 12.16 -3.41
N ARG A 143 -5.49 12.30 -2.81
CA ARG A 143 -5.91 11.50 -1.63
C ARG A 143 -5.93 10.00 -1.94
N ILE A 144 -6.54 9.61 -3.07
CA ILE A 144 -6.59 8.21 -3.50
C ILE A 144 -5.19 7.64 -3.75
N LEU A 145 -4.34 8.40 -4.46
CA LEU A 145 -2.96 7.98 -4.74
C LEU A 145 -2.10 7.93 -3.47
N ARG A 146 -2.26 8.88 -2.55
CA ARG A 146 -1.63 8.85 -1.21
C ARG A 146 -1.97 7.55 -0.48
N GLY A 147 -3.25 7.18 -0.43
CA GLY A 147 -3.70 5.90 0.11
C GLY A 147 -3.01 4.70 -0.55
N PHE A 148 -2.98 4.62 -1.88
CA PHE A 148 -2.35 3.51 -2.60
C PHE A 148 -0.83 3.42 -2.37
N TYR A 149 -0.10 4.53 -2.46
CA TYR A 149 1.35 4.54 -2.27
C TYR A 149 1.75 4.19 -0.84
N ILE A 150 1.04 4.74 0.16
CA ILE A 150 1.32 4.42 1.56
C ILE A 150 0.92 2.97 1.89
N TYR A 151 -0.21 2.47 1.36
CA TYR A 151 -0.58 1.05 1.51
C TYR A 151 0.50 0.12 0.92
N GLN A 152 1.01 0.43 -0.27
CA GLN A 152 2.08 -0.34 -0.89
C GLN A 152 3.40 -0.24 -0.11
N LEU A 153 3.69 0.91 0.52
CA LEU A 153 4.84 1.07 1.40
C LEU A 153 4.67 0.27 2.69
N PHE A 154 3.49 0.27 3.31
CA PHE A 154 3.15 -0.59 4.45
C PHE A 154 3.36 -2.07 4.10
N CYS A 155 2.90 -2.50 2.92
CA CYS A 155 3.14 -3.86 2.41
C CYS A 155 4.65 -4.14 2.30
N LYS A 156 5.45 -3.24 1.71
CA LYS A 156 6.91 -3.42 1.60
C LYS A 156 7.61 -3.50 2.97
N VAL A 157 7.21 -2.68 3.94
CA VAL A 157 7.82 -2.62 5.27
C VAL A 157 7.46 -3.83 6.13
N PHE A 158 6.22 -4.33 6.03
CA PHE A 158 5.71 -5.40 6.90
C PHE A 158 5.36 -6.71 6.16
N CYS A 159 5.89 -6.91 4.95
CA CYS A 159 5.60 -8.07 4.10
C CYS A 159 5.94 -9.39 4.81
N VAL A 160 5.08 -10.40 4.67
CA VAL A 160 5.33 -11.73 5.24
C VAL A 160 6.17 -12.60 4.30
N ASN A 161 6.08 -12.37 2.98
CA ASN A 161 6.59 -13.27 1.95
C ASN A 161 8.11 -13.42 1.87
N GLY A 162 8.50 -14.56 1.32
CA GLY A 162 9.79 -14.73 0.63
C GLY A 162 10.94 -15.22 1.51
N ARG A 163 10.69 -15.61 2.76
CA ARG A 163 11.71 -16.23 3.62
C ARG A 163 11.26 -17.61 4.13
N PRO A 164 12.17 -18.61 4.26
CA PRO A 164 11.80 -19.94 4.76
C PRO A 164 11.17 -19.90 6.15
N ILE A 165 10.29 -20.87 6.45
CA ILE A 165 9.66 -21.08 7.79
C ILE A 165 10.70 -21.11 8.95
N LEU A 166 11.96 -21.40 8.64
CA LEU A 166 13.07 -21.50 9.59
C LEU A 166 13.81 -20.18 9.86
N THR A 167 13.63 -19.14 9.05
CA THR A 167 14.13 -17.79 9.39
C THR A 167 13.09 -17.09 10.24
N THR A 168 13.45 -16.79 11.49
CA THR A 168 12.66 -15.93 12.36
C THR A 168 12.53 -14.54 11.73
N GLN A 169 11.44 -14.32 10.98
CA GLN A 169 10.95 -12.99 10.64
C GLN A 169 10.93 -12.15 11.93
N PRO A 170 11.40 -10.90 11.90
CA PRO A 170 11.26 -10.00 13.03
C PRO A 170 9.76 -9.78 13.33
N TYR A 171 9.25 -10.39 14.41
CA TYR A 171 7.85 -10.21 14.79
C TYR A 171 7.61 -8.75 15.19
N VAL A 172 6.75 -8.07 14.42
CA VAL A 172 6.29 -6.72 14.71
C VAL A 172 4.84 -6.79 15.19
N SER A 173 4.61 -6.35 16.43
CA SER A 173 3.27 -6.34 17.03
C SER A 173 2.33 -5.31 16.39
N ALA A 174 1.02 -5.46 16.61
CA ALA A 174 0.01 -4.51 16.16
C ALA A 174 0.28 -3.09 16.68
N ASP A 175 0.67 -2.98 17.96
CA ASP A 175 1.07 -1.72 18.59
C ASP A 175 2.31 -1.10 17.92
N GLU A 176 3.31 -1.89 17.54
CA GLU A 176 4.51 -1.40 16.86
C GLU A 176 4.21 -0.96 15.41
N LYS A 177 3.36 -1.69 14.66
CA LYS A 177 2.93 -1.25 13.32
C LYS A 177 2.14 0.06 13.39
N LEU A 178 1.30 0.21 14.41
CA LEU A 178 0.59 1.46 14.70
C LEU A 178 1.55 2.59 15.06
N GLU A 179 2.47 2.37 15.99
CA GLU A 179 3.36 3.40 16.54
C GLU A 179 4.44 3.84 15.54
N TRP A 180 5.06 2.89 14.83
CA TRP A 180 6.18 3.18 13.92
C TRP A 180 5.72 3.74 12.57
N PHE A 181 4.55 3.31 12.07
CA PHE A 181 4.13 3.63 10.71
C PHE A 181 2.80 4.37 10.65
N LEU A 182 1.69 3.79 11.11
CA LEU A 182 0.37 4.37 10.84
C LEU A 182 0.11 5.68 11.62
N SER A 183 0.69 5.85 12.81
CA SER A 183 0.52 7.04 13.65
C SER A 183 1.34 8.27 13.21
N ILE A 184 2.19 8.17 12.18
CA ILE A 184 3.01 9.31 11.74
C ILE A 184 2.15 10.31 10.93
N TYR A 185 1.25 9.80 10.08
CA TYR A 185 0.32 10.56 9.26
C TYR A 185 -0.77 11.26 10.10
N GLU A 186 -1.46 12.23 9.53
CA GLU A 186 -2.67 12.77 10.14
C GLU A 186 -3.81 11.72 10.11
N PRO A 187 -4.73 11.71 11.08
CA PRO A 187 -5.76 10.67 11.22
C PRO A 187 -6.66 10.45 9.99
N TRP A 188 -6.94 11.49 9.19
CA TRP A 188 -7.69 11.34 7.94
C TRP A 188 -6.87 10.72 6.82
N GLU A 189 -5.56 11.00 6.75
CA GLU A 189 -4.64 10.32 5.83
C GLU A 189 -4.52 8.84 6.20
N THR A 190 -4.56 8.50 7.50
CA THR A 190 -4.65 7.10 7.94
C THR A 190 -5.93 6.44 7.43
N GLU A 191 -7.09 7.11 7.47
CA GLU A 191 -8.32 6.59 6.86
C GLU A 191 -8.23 6.44 5.33
N GLU A 192 -7.47 7.29 4.63
CA GLU A 192 -7.23 7.12 3.18
C GLU A 192 -6.51 5.78 2.90
N ILE A 193 -5.51 5.42 3.70
CA ILE A 193 -4.85 4.10 3.64
C ILE A 193 -5.86 2.98 3.92
N LEU A 194 -6.75 3.18 4.89
CA LEU A 194 -7.72 2.17 5.30
C LEU A 194 -8.84 1.98 4.26
N CYS A 195 -9.25 3.01 3.53
CA CYS A 195 -10.17 2.84 2.39
C CYS A 195 -9.54 1.96 1.30
N ILE A 196 -8.24 2.12 1.04
CA ILE A 196 -7.50 1.24 0.12
C ILE A 196 -7.37 -0.17 0.70
N HIS A 197 -7.08 -0.31 2.00
CA HIS A 197 -7.06 -1.61 2.67
C HIS A 197 -8.37 -2.36 2.49
N ASP A 198 -9.52 -1.73 2.76
CA ASP A 198 -10.82 -2.39 2.72
C ASP A 198 -11.22 -2.77 1.27
N PHE A 199 -10.82 -1.99 0.27
CA PHE A 199 -10.91 -2.35 -1.16
C PHE A 199 -10.07 -3.59 -1.53
N VAL A 200 -8.84 -3.66 -1.01
CA VAL A 200 -7.94 -4.80 -1.23
C VAL A 200 -8.48 -6.05 -0.51
N ASP A 201 -8.99 -5.87 0.70
CA ASP A 201 -9.52 -6.91 1.58
C ASP A 201 -10.78 -7.57 1.00
N ASP A 202 -11.75 -6.76 0.54
CA ASP A 202 -12.95 -7.23 -0.14
C ASP A 202 -12.62 -8.04 -1.41
N LYS A 203 -11.66 -7.57 -2.22
CA LYS A 203 -11.21 -8.33 -3.40
C LYS A 203 -10.57 -9.66 -3.01
N TYR A 204 -9.68 -9.69 -2.01
CA TYR A 204 -9.04 -10.95 -1.61
C TYR A 204 -9.97 -11.91 -0.88
N HIS A 205 -10.95 -11.42 -0.12
CA HIS A 205 -11.99 -12.25 0.48
C HIS A 205 -12.79 -12.99 -0.59
N ARG A 206 -13.33 -12.27 -1.59
CA ARG A 206 -14.06 -12.89 -2.72
C ARG A 206 -13.20 -13.89 -3.49
N VAL A 207 -11.95 -13.52 -3.79
CA VAL A 207 -11.00 -14.40 -4.51
C VAL A 207 -10.70 -15.69 -3.74
N LEU A 208 -10.52 -15.62 -2.42
CA LEU A 208 -10.30 -16.81 -1.59
C LEU A 208 -11.54 -17.70 -1.55
N ASP A 209 -12.71 -17.13 -1.31
CA ASP A 209 -13.99 -17.85 -1.25
C ASP A 209 -14.29 -18.58 -2.58
N ASP A 210 -14.04 -17.92 -3.72
CA ASP A 210 -14.25 -18.47 -5.06
C ASP A 210 -13.25 -19.60 -5.41
N THR A 211 -11.97 -19.46 -5.05
CA THR A 211 -10.89 -20.27 -5.65
C THR A 211 -10.20 -21.28 -4.73
N LEU A 212 -10.27 -21.13 -3.41
CA LEU A 212 -9.44 -21.91 -2.49
C LEU A 212 -9.65 -23.42 -2.61
N TRP A 213 -10.91 -23.84 -2.83
CA TRP A 213 -11.27 -25.26 -3.00
C TRP A 213 -10.62 -25.90 -4.23
N ASP A 214 -10.38 -25.14 -5.29
CA ASP A 214 -9.69 -25.63 -6.49
C ASP A 214 -8.17 -25.52 -6.36
N ALA A 215 -7.65 -24.47 -5.71
CA ALA A 215 -6.23 -24.35 -5.39
C ALA A 215 -5.73 -25.52 -4.51
N ALA A 216 -6.51 -25.91 -3.50
CA ALA A 216 -6.23 -27.05 -2.61
C ALA A 216 -6.26 -28.42 -3.32
N ARG A 217 -6.84 -28.52 -4.53
CA ARG A 217 -6.78 -29.73 -5.37
C ARG A 217 -5.51 -29.83 -6.20
N ILE A 218 -4.81 -28.72 -6.43
CA ILE A 218 -3.61 -28.66 -7.27
C ILE A 218 -2.36 -29.05 -6.48
N ASP A 219 -2.29 -28.74 -5.18
CA ASP A 219 -1.08 -28.92 -4.38
C ASP A 219 -1.33 -29.68 -3.06
N PRO A 220 -0.76 -30.89 -2.90
CA PRO A 220 -0.83 -31.66 -1.65
C PRO A 220 -0.23 -30.97 -0.41
N ARG A 221 0.51 -29.86 -0.56
CA ARG A 221 0.98 -29.05 0.58
C ARG A 221 -0.16 -28.28 1.26
N LEU A 222 -1.18 -27.87 0.49
CA LEU A 222 -2.44 -27.29 1.00
C LEU A 222 -3.41 -28.41 1.44
N SER A 223 -2.88 -29.47 2.07
CA SER A 223 -3.59 -30.74 2.27
C SER A 223 -4.93 -30.56 3.01
N PRO A 224 -6.05 -31.14 2.51
CA PRO A 224 -7.39 -30.84 3.01
C PRO A 224 -7.64 -31.03 4.51
N ALA A 225 -6.85 -31.85 5.21
CA ALA A 225 -7.12 -32.17 6.61
C ALA A 225 -6.59 -31.14 7.62
N ILE A 226 -5.48 -30.46 7.32
CA ILE A 226 -4.84 -29.51 8.25
C ILE A 226 -5.08 -28.07 7.78
N ASP A 227 -4.97 -27.82 6.48
CA ASP A 227 -5.08 -26.47 5.93
C ASP A 227 -6.54 -25.98 5.87
N MET A 228 -7.52 -26.84 5.58
CA MET A 228 -8.94 -26.46 5.63
C MET A 228 -9.46 -26.28 7.05
N VAL A 229 -8.96 -27.05 8.03
CA VAL A 229 -9.31 -26.81 9.45
C VAL A 229 -8.70 -25.48 9.91
N THR A 230 -7.52 -25.14 9.40
CA THR A 230 -6.88 -23.84 9.65
C THR A 230 -7.65 -22.70 8.96
N PHE A 231 -8.01 -22.84 7.68
CA PHE A 231 -8.81 -21.84 6.95
C PHE A 231 -10.20 -21.66 7.54
N ALA A 232 -10.94 -22.73 7.85
CA ALA A 232 -12.28 -22.64 8.42
C ALA A 232 -12.30 -22.03 9.85
N ARG A 233 -11.16 -22.02 10.55
CA ARG A 233 -11.00 -21.38 11.87
C ARG A 233 -10.34 -20.01 11.81
N HIS A 234 -9.54 -19.75 10.79
CA HIS A 234 -8.66 -18.60 10.66
C HIS A 234 -8.53 -18.13 9.19
N PRO A 235 -9.63 -17.83 8.48
CA PRO A 235 -9.55 -17.44 7.06
C PRO A 235 -8.71 -16.17 6.86
N GLN A 236 -8.64 -15.31 7.88
CA GLN A 236 -7.84 -14.10 7.90
C GLN A 236 -6.34 -14.32 7.67
N VAL A 237 -5.73 -15.46 8.04
CA VAL A 237 -4.26 -15.61 7.90
C VAL A 237 -3.83 -15.69 6.43
N TYR A 238 -4.69 -16.22 5.57
CA TYR A 238 -4.46 -16.29 4.13
C TYR A 238 -4.79 -14.96 3.45
N LYS A 239 -5.86 -14.29 3.92
CA LYS A 239 -6.23 -12.94 3.49
C LYS A 239 -5.11 -11.93 3.79
N THR A 240 -4.54 -11.97 4.99
CA THR A 240 -3.36 -11.20 5.38
C THR A 240 -2.12 -11.56 4.55
N GLY A 241 -1.92 -12.85 4.24
CA GLY A 241 -0.84 -13.29 3.36
C GLY A 241 -0.91 -12.61 2.00
N LEU A 242 -2.05 -12.77 1.30
CA LEU A 242 -2.33 -12.12 0.01
C LEU A 242 -2.31 -10.58 0.10
N GLY A 243 -2.86 -10.01 1.17
CA GLY A 243 -2.82 -8.57 1.48
C GLY A 243 -1.39 -8.02 1.52
N SER A 244 -0.46 -8.78 2.11
CA SER A 244 0.93 -8.35 2.29
C SER A 244 1.75 -8.29 0.98
N LEU A 245 1.25 -8.88 -0.11
CA LEU A 245 1.90 -8.91 -1.43
C LEU A 245 1.91 -7.54 -2.13
N GLY A 246 1.01 -6.64 -1.72
CA GLY A 246 0.82 -5.34 -2.35
C GLY A 246 0.09 -5.38 -3.69
N LEU A 247 0.17 -4.26 -4.40
CA LEU A 247 -0.76 -3.88 -5.46
C LEU A 247 -0.53 -4.61 -6.79
N THR A 248 0.70 -5.06 -7.08
CA THR A 248 1.01 -5.78 -8.33
C THR A 248 0.28 -7.13 -8.39
N VAL A 249 0.22 -7.87 -7.28
CA VAL A 249 -0.51 -9.14 -7.22
C VAL A 249 -2.02 -8.87 -7.25
N LEU A 250 -2.50 -7.86 -6.51
CA LEU A 250 -3.91 -7.46 -6.55
C LEU A 250 -4.39 -7.17 -7.97
N LEU A 251 -3.65 -6.37 -8.75
CA LEU A 251 -4.01 -6.10 -10.14
C LEU A 251 -3.98 -7.37 -11.01
N SER A 252 -3.05 -8.28 -10.75
CA SER A 252 -3.02 -9.58 -11.42
C SER A 252 -4.28 -10.41 -11.15
N MET A 253 -4.80 -10.37 -9.91
CA MET A 253 -6.09 -11.01 -9.53
C MET A 253 -7.33 -10.29 -10.09
N PHE A 254 -7.24 -8.99 -10.41
CA PHE A 254 -8.29 -8.28 -11.15
C PHE A 254 -8.26 -8.57 -12.65
N ASN A 255 -7.09 -8.83 -13.22
CA ASN A 255 -6.88 -9.06 -14.65
C ASN A 255 -6.86 -10.55 -15.04
N ALA A 256 -7.16 -11.46 -14.11
CA ALA A 256 -7.28 -12.89 -14.38
C ALA A 256 -8.40 -13.14 -15.42
N ALA A 257 -8.03 -13.64 -16.60
CA ALA A 257 -8.95 -13.78 -17.73
C ALA A 257 -10.04 -14.86 -17.53
N ASP A 258 -9.76 -15.85 -16.67
CA ASP A 258 -10.70 -16.91 -16.31
C ASP A 258 -10.44 -17.44 -14.88
N HIS A 259 -11.38 -18.24 -14.38
CA HIS A 259 -11.30 -18.88 -13.05
C HIS A 259 -10.02 -19.70 -12.86
N LYS A 260 -9.58 -20.43 -13.89
CA LYS A 260 -8.37 -21.26 -13.83
C LYS A 260 -7.11 -20.41 -13.64
N THR A 261 -7.05 -19.25 -14.29
CA THR A 261 -5.98 -18.28 -14.16
C THR A 261 -5.97 -17.69 -12.75
N LEU A 262 -7.14 -17.36 -12.20
CA LEU A 262 -7.28 -16.86 -10.84
C LEU A 262 -6.84 -17.91 -9.79
N VAL A 263 -7.32 -19.16 -9.91
CA VAL A 263 -6.91 -20.31 -9.07
C VAL A 263 -5.39 -20.51 -9.11
N ASN A 264 -4.77 -20.45 -10.29
CA ASN A 264 -3.32 -20.58 -10.42
C ASN A 264 -2.55 -19.43 -9.75
N LEU A 265 -3.02 -18.19 -9.89
CA LEU A 265 -2.42 -17.03 -9.23
C LEU A 265 -2.53 -17.13 -7.71
N VAL A 266 -3.69 -17.54 -7.20
CA VAL A 266 -3.90 -17.76 -5.75
C VAL A 266 -2.97 -18.86 -5.26
N TRP A 267 -2.92 -20.00 -5.94
CA TRP A 267 -1.99 -21.08 -5.59
C TRP A 267 -0.50 -20.65 -5.59
N GLN A 268 -0.08 -19.80 -6.53
CA GLN A 268 1.31 -19.29 -6.59
C GLN A 268 1.69 -18.36 -5.44
N HIS A 269 0.70 -17.74 -4.78
CA HIS A 269 0.90 -16.61 -3.88
C HIS A 269 0.32 -16.79 -2.48
N ILE A 270 -0.47 -17.84 -2.25
CA ILE A 270 -1.11 -18.11 -0.97
C ILE A 270 -0.08 -18.56 0.09
N GLU A 271 0.13 -17.70 1.08
CA GLU A 271 0.97 -17.97 2.25
C GLU A 271 0.17 -17.67 3.53
N GLN A 272 0.45 -18.38 4.63
CA GLN A 272 -0.19 -18.11 5.92
C GLN A 272 0.56 -17.00 6.67
N ALA A 273 -0.11 -15.87 6.91
CA ALA A 273 0.41 -14.77 7.72
C ALA A 273 -0.30 -14.72 9.09
N TRP A 274 0.39 -15.23 10.13
CA TRP A 274 -0.11 -15.26 11.51
C TRP A 274 0.18 -13.98 12.32
N GLY A 275 0.95 -13.05 11.76
CA GLY A 275 1.20 -11.76 12.40
C GLY A 275 0.01 -10.81 12.26
N PRO A 276 -0.19 -9.87 13.21
CA PRO A 276 -1.26 -8.86 13.09
C PRO A 276 -1.07 -8.02 11.83
N TRP A 277 -2.16 -7.66 11.17
CA TRP A 277 -2.16 -6.83 9.97
C TRP A 277 -2.62 -5.39 10.27
N VAL A 278 -3.13 -4.71 9.25
CA VAL A 278 -3.62 -3.33 9.32
C VAL A 278 -4.79 -3.23 10.30
N GLU A 279 -5.78 -4.12 10.21
CA GLU A 279 -6.99 -4.07 11.03
C GLU A 279 -6.69 -4.15 12.53
N GLU A 280 -5.84 -5.09 12.96
CA GLU A 280 -5.45 -5.21 14.37
C GLU A 280 -4.61 -4.01 14.83
N ALA A 281 -3.74 -3.48 13.97
CA ALA A 281 -2.93 -2.30 14.27
C ALA A 281 -3.80 -1.06 14.50
N VAL A 282 -4.87 -0.85 13.71
CA VAL A 282 -5.79 0.29 13.89
C VAL A 282 -6.95 0.01 14.85
N SER A 283 -6.90 -1.09 15.60
CA SER A 283 -7.92 -1.40 16.60
C SER A 283 -8.03 -0.35 17.71
N THR A 284 -9.23 -0.23 18.29
CA THR A 284 -9.46 0.68 19.43
C THR A 284 -8.53 0.36 20.61
N GLN A 285 -8.21 -0.92 20.80
CA GLN A 285 -7.33 -1.40 21.86
C GLN A 285 -5.86 -1.02 21.63
N CYS A 286 -5.33 -1.16 20.40
CA CYS A 286 -3.98 -0.71 20.06
C CYS A 286 -3.85 0.81 20.22
N GLN A 287 -4.85 1.58 19.76
CA GLN A 287 -4.86 3.03 19.94
C GLN A 287 -4.89 3.43 21.42
N ALA A 288 -5.68 2.75 22.26
CA ALA A 288 -5.70 3.00 23.70
C ALA A 288 -4.36 2.64 24.38
N ARG A 289 -3.74 1.52 24.04
CA ARG A 289 -2.40 1.14 24.55
C ARG A 289 -1.33 2.15 24.13
N ARG A 290 -1.35 2.58 22.86
CA ARG A 290 -0.46 3.61 22.31
C ARG A 290 -0.62 4.95 23.07
N ARG A 291 -1.85 5.43 23.31
CA ARG A 291 -2.12 6.63 24.13
C ARG A 291 -1.59 6.54 25.56
N ASN A 292 -1.69 5.36 26.18
CA ASN A 292 -1.18 5.12 27.54
C ASN A 292 0.35 5.08 27.62
N ARG A 293 1.04 4.75 26.52
CA ARG A 293 2.51 4.77 26.43
C ARG A 293 3.05 6.14 26.04
N VAL A 294 2.46 6.75 24.99
CA VAL A 294 2.88 8.01 24.39
C VAL A 294 1.64 8.87 24.13
N PHE A 295 1.42 9.85 25.00
CA PHE A 295 0.36 10.83 24.85
C PHE A 295 0.84 12.00 23.99
N SER A 296 0.44 12.02 22.72
CA SER A 296 0.94 12.96 21.71
C SER A 296 0.26 14.34 21.78
N ALA A 297 0.80 15.30 21.01
CA ALA A 297 0.14 16.59 20.80
C ALA A 297 -1.23 16.44 20.11
N ARG A 298 -1.41 15.43 19.24
CA ARG A 298 -2.70 15.12 18.61
C ARG A 298 -3.72 14.59 19.64
N ASP A 299 -3.29 13.73 20.56
CA ASP A 299 -4.15 13.24 21.65
C ASP A 299 -4.57 14.36 22.61
N ARG A 300 -3.63 15.28 22.91
CA ARG A 300 -3.92 16.50 23.67
C ARG A 300 -4.97 17.38 22.99
N ALA A 301 -4.80 17.64 21.69
CA ALA A 301 -5.72 18.47 20.91
C ALA A 301 -7.13 17.87 20.81
N GLU A 302 -7.26 16.54 20.82
CA GLU A 302 -8.56 15.85 20.92
C GLU A 302 -9.22 16.08 22.30
N VAL A 303 -8.50 15.87 23.40
CA VAL A 303 -9.01 16.08 24.77
C VAL A 303 -9.39 17.55 25.01
N GLU A 304 -8.59 18.48 24.50
CA GLU A 304 -8.86 19.91 24.56
C GLU A 304 -9.98 20.36 23.58
N ARG A 305 -10.53 19.43 22.78
CA ARG A 305 -11.51 19.67 21.70
C ARG A 305 -11.12 20.83 20.78
N ALA A 306 -9.82 20.95 20.49
CA ALA A 306 -9.29 22.04 19.69
C ALA A 306 -10.00 22.10 18.32
N PRO A 307 -10.40 23.29 17.84
CA PRO A 307 -11.18 23.40 16.61
C PRO A 307 -10.38 22.95 15.38
N ILE A 308 -11.06 22.30 14.45
CA ILE A 308 -10.54 21.96 13.11
C ILE A 308 -11.56 22.44 12.06
N PRO A 309 -11.56 23.74 11.71
CA PRO A 309 -12.49 24.26 10.72
C PRO A 309 -12.18 23.68 9.33
N PHE A 310 -13.21 23.40 8.54
CA PHE A 310 -13.04 23.11 7.12
C PHE A 310 -12.72 24.41 6.38
N THR A 311 -11.52 24.50 5.79
CA THR A 311 -11.01 25.70 5.11
C THR A 311 -11.12 25.63 3.59
N GLY A 312 -11.83 24.63 3.06
CA GLY A 312 -11.86 24.29 1.64
C GLY A 312 -11.03 23.04 1.33
N ASP A 313 -11.29 22.43 0.17
CA ASP A 313 -10.55 21.25 -0.26
C ASP A 313 -9.11 21.59 -0.60
N SER A 314 -8.18 20.92 0.07
CA SER A 314 -6.75 20.98 -0.18
C SER A 314 -6.09 19.69 0.28
N GLU A 315 -4.82 19.52 -0.09
CA GLU A 315 -4.04 18.29 0.05
C GLU A 315 -3.61 18.03 1.50
N ASP A 316 -3.28 19.12 2.21
CA ASP A 316 -2.74 19.13 3.58
C ASP A 316 -3.81 19.39 4.65
N SER A 317 -5.08 19.59 4.25
CA SER A 317 -6.22 19.83 5.14
C SER A 317 -7.16 18.63 5.19
N PRO A 318 -7.88 18.42 6.31
CA PRO A 318 -8.90 17.38 6.38
C PRO A 318 -10.02 17.61 5.35
N PRO A 319 -10.55 16.55 4.73
CA PRO A 319 -11.74 16.64 3.88
C PRO A 319 -12.96 17.07 4.71
N LEU A 320 -13.98 17.67 4.07
CA LEU A 320 -15.21 18.08 4.74
C LEU A 320 -15.84 16.92 5.54
N ALA A 321 -15.84 15.71 4.96
CA ALA A 321 -16.34 14.50 5.60
C ALA A 321 -15.72 14.23 6.98
N TRP A 322 -14.39 14.37 7.10
CA TRP A 322 -13.66 14.21 8.36
C TRP A 322 -14.06 15.28 9.39
N VAL A 323 -14.12 16.54 8.94
CA VAL A 323 -14.53 17.67 9.80
C VAL A 323 -15.97 17.50 10.30
N THR A 324 -16.87 17.01 9.45
CA THR A 324 -18.26 16.70 9.78
C THR A 324 -18.36 15.61 10.85
N ILE A 325 -17.74 14.45 10.65
CA ILE A 325 -17.87 13.33 11.60
C ILE A 325 -17.29 13.66 12.98
N TRP A 326 -16.34 14.61 13.08
CA TRP A 326 -15.78 15.06 14.35
C TRP A 326 -16.35 16.40 14.84
N LYS A 327 -17.52 16.80 14.33
CA LYS A 327 -18.29 17.99 14.75
C LYS A 327 -17.44 19.28 14.79
N GLY A 328 -16.49 19.44 13.85
CA GLY A 328 -15.58 20.58 13.79
C GLY A 328 -14.44 20.60 14.83
N THR A 329 -14.18 19.47 15.51
CA THR A 329 -13.13 19.35 16.54
C THR A 329 -12.05 18.34 16.15
N ARG A 330 -10.80 18.56 16.60
CA ARG A 330 -9.66 17.66 16.40
C ARG A 330 -9.99 16.28 16.98
N SER A 331 -9.66 15.23 16.23
CA SER A 331 -9.73 13.84 16.66
C SER A 331 -8.48 13.10 16.22
N ASN A 332 -7.95 12.24 17.08
CA ASN A 332 -6.85 11.32 16.82
C ASN A 332 -7.34 9.85 16.90
N ARG A 333 -8.60 9.62 16.52
CA ARG A 333 -9.27 8.32 16.47
C ARG A 333 -9.57 7.95 15.02
N PHE A 334 -9.13 6.77 14.62
CA PHE A 334 -9.30 6.19 13.28
C PHE A 334 -9.57 4.69 13.38
N GLY A 335 -9.59 3.96 12.27
CA GLY A 335 -9.77 2.51 12.21
C GLY A 335 -11.12 2.07 12.78
N GLN A 336 -11.07 1.23 13.82
CA GLN A 336 -12.25 0.67 14.49
C GLN A 336 -13.07 1.69 15.30
N TRP A 337 -12.66 2.97 15.37
CA TRP A 337 -13.49 4.05 15.92
C TRP A 337 -14.52 4.61 14.92
N ILE A 338 -14.40 4.24 13.64
CA ILE A 338 -15.21 4.76 12.53
C ILE A 338 -15.95 3.58 11.90
N PRO A 339 -17.24 3.71 11.53
CA PRO A 339 -17.98 2.62 10.93
C PRO A 339 -17.30 2.11 9.64
N PRO A 340 -17.10 0.79 9.47
CA PRO A 340 -16.44 0.24 8.26
C PRO A 340 -17.12 0.68 6.96
N SER A 341 -18.46 0.80 6.99
CA SER A 341 -19.29 1.25 5.87
C SER A 341 -19.09 2.72 5.45
N PHE A 342 -18.12 3.44 6.02
CA PHE A 342 -17.63 4.73 5.54
C PHE A 342 -16.47 4.57 4.56
N ARG A 343 -15.61 3.56 4.79
CA ARG A 343 -14.43 3.28 3.97
C ARG A 343 -14.79 2.59 2.66
N GLU A 344 -15.85 1.78 2.65
CA GLU A 344 -16.46 1.15 1.48
C GLU A 344 -16.78 2.12 0.33
N TRP A 345 -17.16 3.36 0.64
CA TRP A 345 -17.40 4.41 -0.33
C TRP A 345 -16.38 5.55 -0.24
N GLY A 346 -15.22 5.30 0.38
CA GLY A 346 -14.07 6.22 0.37
C GLY A 346 -14.36 7.59 0.97
N TYR A 347 -15.10 7.69 2.08
CA TYR A 347 -15.65 8.97 2.57
C TYR A 347 -14.64 10.13 2.77
N VAL A 348 -13.35 9.85 3.01
CA VAL A 348 -12.27 10.86 3.11
C VAL A 348 -11.67 11.28 1.77
N MET A 349 -11.90 10.52 0.70
CA MET A 349 -11.30 10.78 -0.62
C MET A 349 -11.91 12.01 -1.31
N TRP A 350 -13.21 12.21 -1.14
CA TRP A 350 -14.00 13.11 -1.96
C TRP A 350 -13.96 14.57 -1.51
N ASP A 351 -14.04 15.47 -2.48
CA ASP A 351 -14.13 16.90 -2.23
C ASP A 351 -15.52 17.29 -1.70
N SER A 352 -15.57 18.40 -0.96
CA SER A 352 -16.79 18.93 -0.34
C SER A 352 -17.96 19.05 -1.32
N GLY A 353 -17.71 19.52 -2.55
CA GLY A 353 -18.72 19.64 -3.59
C GLY A 353 -19.36 18.29 -3.98
N ARG A 354 -18.55 17.23 -4.09
CA ARG A 354 -19.04 15.88 -4.39
C ARG A 354 -19.80 15.31 -3.20
N MET A 355 -19.26 15.44 -1.99
CA MET A 355 -19.89 15.00 -0.74
C MET A 355 -21.26 15.64 -0.49
N ILE A 356 -21.41 16.94 -0.78
CA ILE A 356 -22.69 17.66 -0.66
C ILE A 356 -23.66 17.20 -1.74
N THR A 357 -23.23 17.14 -3.00
CA THR A 357 -24.09 16.78 -4.14
C THR A 357 -24.59 15.34 -4.06
N ALA A 358 -23.75 14.42 -3.59
CA ALA A 358 -24.07 13.01 -3.38
C ALA A 358 -24.98 12.75 -2.15
N GLY A 359 -25.29 13.76 -1.34
CA GLY A 359 -25.96 13.58 -0.04
C GLY A 359 -25.09 12.92 1.03
N GLY A 360 -23.79 12.73 0.78
CA GLY A 360 -22.86 12.04 1.66
C GLY A 360 -22.76 12.64 3.07
N ILE A 361 -22.94 13.96 3.21
CA ILE A 361 -22.98 14.63 4.52
C ILE A 361 -24.13 14.15 5.40
N ALA A 362 -25.31 13.86 4.82
CA ALA A 362 -26.43 13.29 5.55
C ALA A 362 -26.20 11.79 5.85
N ALA A 363 -25.71 11.05 4.85
CA ALA A 363 -25.40 9.62 4.99
C ALA A 363 -24.33 9.34 6.07
N LEU A 364 -23.40 10.26 6.31
CA LEU A 364 -22.42 10.16 7.41
C LEU A 364 -23.11 10.17 8.79
N GLU A 365 -24.09 11.05 9.03
CA GLU A 365 -24.78 11.08 10.33
C GLU A 365 -25.71 9.87 10.49
N GLU A 366 -26.42 9.49 9.43
CA GLU A 366 -27.30 8.32 9.39
C GLU A 366 -26.53 7.03 9.70
N LYS A 367 -25.51 6.69 8.90
CA LYS A 367 -24.67 5.50 9.11
C LYS A 367 -23.88 5.56 10.44
N TRP A 368 -23.55 6.74 10.95
CA TRP A 368 -22.96 6.86 12.29
C TRP A 368 -23.95 6.44 13.37
N VAL A 369 -25.17 6.98 13.34
CA VAL A 369 -26.24 6.63 14.28
C VAL A 369 -26.57 5.14 14.20
N GLU A 370 -26.69 4.56 13.01
CA GLU A 370 -26.89 3.11 12.82
C GLU A 370 -25.80 2.27 13.50
N ALA A 371 -24.52 2.58 13.25
CA ALA A 371 -23.39 1.87 13.86
C ALA A 371 -23.29 2.06 15.39
N CYS A 372 -23.91 3.12 15.91
CA CYS A 372 -23.92 3.46 17.33
C CYS A 372 -25.12 2.88 18.10
N ILE A 373 -26.21 2.52 17.42
CA ILE A 373 -27.38 1.86 18.03
C ILE A 373 -27.03 0.39 18.31
N VAL A 374 -26.47 0.14 19.49
CA VAL A 374 -26.34 -1.22 20.03
C VAL A 374 -27.73 -1.70 20.47
N PRO A 375 -28.25 -2.83 19.95
CA PRO A 375 -29.52 -3.38 20.40
C PRO A 375 -29.48 -3.67 21.91
N ASN A 376 -30.39 -3.04 22.66
CA ASN A 376 -30.56 -3.17 24.12
C ASN A 376 -29.47 -2.50 25.01
N SER A 377 -28.91 -1.36 24.62
CA SER A 377 -28.00 -0.56 25.47
C SER A 377 -28.49 0.89 25.66
N ASP A 378 -28.97 1.21 26.86
CA ASP A 378 -29.32 2.59 27.27
C ASP A 378 -28.08 3.48 27.53
N PHE A 379 -26.86 2.93 27.39
CA PHE A 379 -25.60 3.59 27.77
C PHE A 379 -24.66 3.83 26.58
N PHE A 380 -25.21 4.19 25.41
CA PHE A 380 -24.37 4.68 24.32
C PHE A 380 -23.87 6.12 24.61
N VAL A 381 -22.56 6.25 24.82
CA VAL A 381 -21.88 7.56 24.89
C VAL A 381 -21.09 7.75 23.60
N ASP A 382 -21.62 8.61 22.72
CA ASP A 382 -21.04 8.98 21.43
C ASP A 382 -19.55 9.32 21.59
N PRO A 383 -18.63 8.60 20.92
CA PRO A 383 -17.21 8.90 21.03
C PRO A 383 -16.87 10.32 20.53
N ARG A 384 -17.73 10.96 19.72
CA ARG A 384 -17.62 12.38 19.32
C ARG A 384 -17.89 13.36 20.48
N ASP A 385 -18.55 12.89 21.55
CA ASP A 385 -19.00 13.70 22.69
C ASP A 385 -18.25 13.40 24.00
N ARG A 386 -17.38 12.36 24.02
CA ARG A 386 -16.51 12.05 25.16
C ARG A 386 -15.44 13.14 25.37
N VAL A 387 -15.37 13.64 26.60
CA VAL A 387 -14.29 14.47 27.16
C VAL A 387 -13.26 13.58 27.84
#